data_AF-A0A971KZT9-F1
#
_entry.id   AF-A0A971KZT9-F1
#
_cell.length_a   1.000
_cell.length_b   1.000
_cell.length_c   1.000
_cell.angle_alpha   90.00
_cell.angle_beta   90.00
_cell.angle_gamma   90.00
#
_symmetry.space_group_name_H-M   'P 1'
#
loop_
_entity.id
_entity.type
_entity.pdbx_description
1 polymer ?
#
loop_
_entity_poly.entity_id
_entity_poly.type
_entity_poly.pdbx_seq_one_letter_code
_entity_poly.pdbx_strand_id
1 'polypeptide(L)'
;MRIWGDIPKVTGVYGNAGKTEKLTRSQNTASRKDELTLSGSAMDFSIVMKALKDVPDIRKDKVDAISKKIESGEYSVPTEDVAARIAEMMLKKI
;
A
#
# COMPACT_ATOMS: atom_id res chain seq x y z
N MET A 1 1.09 8.43 20.31
CA MET A 1 0.40 8.67 21.59
C MET A 1 1.19 9.69 22.42
N ARG A 2 0.64 10.88 22.66
CA ARG A 2 0.85 11.75 23.84
C ARG A 2 0.04 13.04 23.60
N ILE A 3 -1.01 13.22 24.39
CA ILE A 3 -1.88 14.40 24.40
C ILE A 3 -1.39 15.27 25.56
N TRP A 4 -1.13 16.55 25.33
CA TRP A 4 -0.96 17.54 26.39
C TRP A 4 -2.11 18.53 26.23
N GLY A 5 -3.04 18.52 27.19
CA GLY A 5 -4.23 19.35 27.17
C GLY A 5 -3.96 20.67 27.88
N ASP A 6 -4.05 21.76 27.13
CA ASP A 6 -4.21 23.11 27.68
C ASP A 6 -5.31 23.82 26.86
N ILE A 7 -6.44 24.09 27.50
CA ILE A 7 -7.58 24.79 26.91
C ILE A 7 -7.51 26.26 27.38
N PRO A 8 -7.15 27.23 26.53
CA PRO A 8 -7.11 28.63 26.95
C PRO A 8 -8.52 29.25 27.02
N LYS A 9 -8.79 29.88 28.16
CA LYS A 9 -10.00 30.62 28.55
C LYS A 9 -10.50 31.58 27.46
N VAL A 10 -11.77 31.45 27.07
CA VAL A 10 -12.51 32.46 26.31
C VAL A 10 -13.39 33.31 27.24
N THR A 11 -12.77 34.28 27.92
CA THR A 11 -13.48 35.37 28.58
C THR A 11 -12.85 36.68 28.13
N GLY A 12 -13.39 37.25 27.06
CA GLY A 12 -12.92 38.53 26.52
C GLY A 12 -13.80 39.13 25.43
N VAL A 13 -15.04 38.66 25.24
CA VAL A 13 -15.89 39.09 24.10
C VAL A 13 -16.93 40.15 24.49
N TYR A 14 -17.03 40.55 25.75
CA TYR A 14 -17.91 41.64 26.19
C TYR A 14 -17.09 42.81 26.71
N GLY A 15 -16.44 43.56 25.82
CA GLY A 15 -15.63 44.68 26.26
C GLY A 15 -14.89 45.46 25.18
N ASN A 16 -15.50 45.74 24.02
CA ASN A 16 -15.16 46.97 23.30
C ASN A 16 -16.19 47.27 22.20
N ALA A 17 -17.16 48.12 22.54
CA ALA A 17 -17.94 48.85 21.56
C ALA A 17 -17.13 50.09 21.15
N GLY A 18 -16.71 50.14 19.88
CA GLY A 18 -16.13 51.33 19.28
C GLY A 18 -14.70 51.14 18.79
N LYS A 19 -14.58 50.90 17.47
CA LYS A 19 -13.59 51.45 16.53
C LYS A 19 -13.59 50.62 15.25
N THR A 20 -14.19 51.18 14.20
CA THR A 20 -14.15 50.64 12.84
C THR A 20 -12.82 51.01 12.20
N GLU A 21 -11.84 50.12 12.26
CA GLU A 21 -10.64 50.22 11.42
C GLU A 21 -10.72 49.18 10.30
N LYS A 22 -10.66 49.68 9.06
CA LYS A 22 -10.62 48.89 7.83
C LYS A 22 -9.45 47.90 7.90
N LEU A 23 -9.76 46.64 8.13
CA LEU A 23 -8.84 45.53 7.92
C LEU A 23 -8.91 45.11 6.45
N THR A 24 -8.12 45.75 5.59
CA THR A 24 -7.61 45.10 4.37
C THR A 24 -6.59 44.05 4.80
N ARG A 25 -7.07 42.97 5.42
CA ARG A 25 -6.31 41.74 5.58
C ARG A 25 -6.84 40.80 4.53
N SER A 26 -6.20 40.80 3.36
CA SER A 26 -6.23 39.65 2.48
C SER A 26 -5.72 38.49 3.33
N GLN A 27 -6.63 37.79 4.00
CA GLN A 27 -6.35 36.46 4.51
C GLN A 27 -6.05 35.68 3.26
N ASN A 28 -4.76 35.47 3.00
CA ASN A 28 -4.30 34.30 2.30
C ASN A 28 -5.10 33.14 2.90
N THR A 29 -6.13 32.71 2.18
CA THR A 29 -6.79 31.45 2.40
C THR A 29 -5.71 30.44 2.08
N ALA A 30 -4.85 30.17 3.07
CA ALA A 30 -3.99 29.02 3.05
C ALA A 30 -4.95 27.87 2.79
N SER A 31 -4.94 27.38 1.55
CA SER A 31 -5.74 26.27 1.09
C SER A 31 -5.67 25.24 2.20
N ARG A 32 -6.81 24.92 2.83
CA ARG A 32 -6.85 23.84 3.81
C ARG A 32 -6.25 22.66 3.07
N LYS A 33 -5.05 22.23 3.46
CA LYS A 33 -4.43 21.08 2.85
C LYS A 33 -5.37 19.93 3.11
N ASP A 34 -5.89 19.32 2.05
CA ASP A 34 -6.70 18.13 2.17
C ASP A 34 -5.90 17.08 2.93
N GLU A 35 -6.40 16.69 4.10
CA GLU A 35 -5.78 15.69 4.95
C GLU A 35 -6.41 14.33 4.63
N LEU A 36 -5.66 13.49 3.92
CA LEU A 36 -6.07 12.11 3.66
C LEU A 36 -5.65 11.22 4.83
N THR A 37 -6.61 10.76 5.62
CA THR A 37 -6.38 9.72 6.63
C THR A 37 -6.68 8.36 6.03
N LEU A 38 -5.64 7.54 5.84
CA LEU A 38 -5.81 6.17 5.36
C LEU A 38 -6.15 5.25 6.53
N SER A 39 -7.14 4.36 6.38
CA SER A 39 -7.43 3.34 7.39
C SER A 39 -6.24 2.41 7.55
N GLY A 40 -6.05 1.83 8.76
CA GLY A 40 -4.93 0.92 9.02
C GLY A 40 -4.86 -0.24 8.01
N SER A 41 -6.01 -0.85 7.70
CA SER A 41 -6.09 -1.92 6.69
C SER A 41 -5.70 -1.47 5.27
N ALA A 42 -5.98 -0.22 4.90
CA ALA A 42 -5.60 0.30 3.60
C ALA A 42 -4.09 0.63 3.52
N MET A 43 -3.46 0.99 4.65
CA MET A 43 -1.99 1.05 4.73
C MET A 43 -1.38 -0.34 4.54
N ASP A 44 -1.89 -1.34 5.26
CA ASP A 44 -1.40 -2.72 5.15
C ASP A 44 -1.52 -3.26 3.72
N PHE A 45 -2.66 -3.02 3.06
CA PHE A 45 -2.86 -3.40 1.67
C PHE A 45 -1.85 -2.73 0.74
N SER A 46 -1.54 -1.46 0.95
CA SER A 46 -0.56 -0.73 0.15
C SER A 46 0.87 -1.29 0.32
N ILE A 47 1.21 -1.74 1.54
CA ILE A 47 2.49 -2.36 1.85
C ILE A 47 2.60 -3.72 1.16
N VAL A 48 1.56 -4.55 1.26
CA VAL A 48 1.51 -5.87 0.59
C VAL A 48 1.60 -5.69 -0.92
N MET A 49 0.84 -4.76 -1.50
CA MET A 49 0.88 -4.48 -2.94
C MET A 49 2.25 -3.99 -3.40
N LYS A 50 2.93 -3.17 -2.60
CA LYS A 50 4.30 -2.75 -2.88
C LYS A 50 5.25 -3.94 -2.85
N ALA A 51 5.17 -4.77 -1.81
CA ALA A 51 5.99 -5.97 -1.69
C ALA A 51 5.78 -6.94 -2.87
N LEU A 52 4.53 -7.13 -3.32
CA LEU A 52 4.20 -7.97 -4.47
C LEU A 52 4.76 -7.42 -5.79
N LYS A 53 4.84 -6.10 -5.96
CA LYS A 53 5.45 -5.46 -7.15
C LYS A 53 6.96 -5.66 -7.20
N ASP A 54 7.60 -5.75 -6.04
CA ASP A 54 9.04 -5.96 -5.93
C ASP A 54 9.42 -7.44 -6.13
N VAL A 55 8.45 -8.36 -6.16
CA VAL A 55 8.70 -9.78 -6.47
C VAL A 55 8.99 -9.92 -7.97
N PRO A 56 10.12 -10.56 -8.34
CA PRO A 56 10.44 -10.79 -9.74
C PRO A 56 9.44 -11.75 -10.39
N ASP A 57 9.05 -11.46 -11.63
CA ASP A 57 8.16 -12.33 -12.44
C ASP A 57 8.72 -13.74 -12.60
N ILE A 58 10.05 -13.87 -12.62
CA ILE A 58 10.75 -15.14 -12.79
C ILE A 58 11.51 -15.49 -11.51
N ARG A 59 11.16 -16.66 -10.98
CA ARG A 59 11.89 -17.33 -9.90
C ARG A 59 13.17 -17.99 -10.42
N LYS A 60 14.21 -17.18 -10.63
CA LYS A 60 15.51 -17.63 -11.17
C LYS A 60 16.12 -18.78 -10.37
N ASP A 61 16.01 -18.73 -9.05
CA ASP A 61 16.42 -19.80 -8.12
C ASP A 61 15.90 -21.18 -8.54
N LYS A 62 14.61 -21.26 -8.86
CA LYS A 62 13.95 -22.51 -9.23
C LYS A 62 14.34 -22.95 -10.64
N VAL A 63 14.45 -22.00 -11.57
CA VAL A 63 14.86 -22.27 -12.94
C VAL A 63 16.27 -22.85 -12.95
N ASP A 64 17.21 -22.18 -12.30
CA ASP A 64 18.62 -22.60 -12.25
C ASP A 64 18.78 -23.98 -11.60
N ALA A 65 18.04 -24.25 -10.51
CA ALA A 65 18.05 -25.55 -9.85
C ALA A 65 17.53 -26.68 -10.77
N ILE A 66 16.49 -26.43 -11.56
CA ILE A 66 15.95 -27.40 -12.50
C ILE A 66 16.91 -27.58 -13.69
N SER A 67 17.45 -26.49 -14.24
CA SER A 67 18.42 -26.54 -15.35
C SER A 67 19.63 -27.38 -14.98
N LYS A 68 20.19 -27.22 -13.77
CA LYS A 68 21.30 -28.04 -13.28
C LYS A 68 20.95 -29.53 -13.19
N LYS A 69 19.72 -29.87 -12.77
CA LYS A 69 19.26 -31.28 -12.74
C LYS A 69 19.13 -31.87 -14.16
N ILE A 70 18.75 -31.05 -15.13
CA ILE A 70 18.69 -31.46 -16.53
C ILE A 70 20.10 -31.69 -17.07
N GLU A 71 21.02 -30.75 -16.84
CA GLU A 71 22.42 -30.85 -17.29
C GLU A 71 23.17 -32.04 -16.69
N SER A 72 22.90 -32.37 -15.42
CA SER A 72 23.47 -33.53 -14.74
C SER A 72 22.81 -34.86 -15.11
N GLY A 73 21.71 -34.85 -15.88
CA GLY A 73 20.94 -36.04 -16.24
C GLY A 73 20.11 -36.63 -15.09
N GLU A 74 20.04 -35.93 -13.94
CA GLU A 74 19.25 -36.34 -12.77
C GLU A 74 17.77 -35.95 -12.87
N TYR A 75 17.39 -35.23 -13.92
CA TYR A 75 16.01 -34.85 -14.18
C TYR A 75 15.23 -36.02 -14.80
N SER A 76 14.52 -36.76 -13.95
CA SER A 76 13.59 -37.82 -14.36
C SER A 76 12.17 -37.46 -13.92
N VAL A 77 11.23 -37.49 -14.87
CA VAL A 77 9.80 -37.24 -14.62
C VAL A 77 9.03 -38.50 -14.98
N PRO A 78 8.19 -39.03 -14.06
CA PRO A 78 7.31 -40.16 -14.35
C PRO A 78 6.35 -39.86 -15.50
N THR A 79 6.10 -40.84 -16.36
CA THR A 79 5.16 -40.70 -17.48
C THR A 79 3.73 -40.42 -17.03
N GLU A 80 3.36 -40.93 -15.85
CA GLU A 80 2.06 -40.73 -15.21
C GLU A 80 1.84 -39.27 -14.84
N ASP A 81 2.87 -38.60 -14.31
CA ASP A 81 2.82 -37.19 -13.93
C ASP A 81 2.62 -36.29 -15.15
N VAL A 82 3.24 -36.64 -16.28
CA VAL A 82 3.06 -35.93 -17.56
C VAL A 82 1.62 -36.07 -18.04
N ALA A 83 1.08 -37.30 -18.05
CA ALA A 83 -0.30 -37.55 -18.46
C ALA A 83 -1.32 -36.85 -17.56
N ALA A 84 -1.12 -36.90 -16.23
CA ALA A 84 -1.95 -36.21 -15.26
C ALA A 84 -1.94 -34.69 -15.49
N ARG A 85 -0.77 -34.11 -15.77
CA ARG A 85 -0.64 -32.67 -16.06
C ARG A 85 -1.38 -32.26 -17.33
N ILE A 86 -1.30 -33.08 -18.38
CA ILE A 86 -2.05 -32.86 -19.63
C ILE A 86 -3.55 -32.90 -19.37
N ALA A 87 -4.04 -33.89 -18.63
CA ALA A 87 -5.45 -34.00 -18.28
C ALA A 87 -5.93 -32.81 -17.45
N GLU A 88 -5.15 -32.38 -16.45
CA GLU A 88 -5.44 -31.20 -15.63
C GLU A 88 -5.54 -29.92 -16.49
N MET A 89 -4.61 -29.72 -17.42
CA MET A 89 -4.62 -28.57 -18.33
C MET A 89 -5.87 -28.54 -19.23
N MET A 90 -6.34 -29.70 -19.67
CA MET A 90 -7.56 -29.81 -20.49
C MET A 90 -8.82 -29.53 -19.68
N LEU A 91 -8.88 -30.01 -18.42
CA LEU A 91 -10.03 -29.81 -17.54
C LEU A 91 -10.15 -28.38 -17.01
N LYS A 92 -9.03 -27.70 -16.74
CA LYS A 92 -9.02 -26.30 -16.26
C LYS A 92 -9.42 -25.27 -17.33
N LYS A 93 -9.45 -25.67 -18.60
CA LYS A 93 -9.80 -24.78 -19.73
C LYS A 93 -11.30 -24.78 -20.05
N ILE A 94 -12.08 -25.64 -19.40
CA ILE A 94 -13.55 -25.68 -19.40
C ILE A 94 -14.05 -24.82 -18.24
#